data_AF-A0A961ET58-F1
#
_entry.id   AF-A0A961ET58-F1
#
_cell.length_a   1.000
_cell.length_b   1.000
_cell.length_c   1.000
_cell.angle_alpha   90.00
_cell.angle_beta   90.00
_cell.angle_gamma   90.00
#
_symmetry.space_group_name_H-M   'P 1'
#
loop_
_entity.id
_entity.type
_entity.pdbx_description
1 polymer ?
#
loop_
_entity_poly.entity_id
_entity_poly.type
_entity_poly.pdbx_seq_one_letter_code
_entity_poly.pdbx_strand_id
1 'polypeptide(L)'
;GNTVTTTNTDKTGSGDFEFQTTETVDVNINVTDDNGPVSGATVVVSETETDNTLYQGVTDENGNASGTIEVTPDTGTVTVTIGVGDQEIVQEVDPDNLVEINREVVIDGTAGSSTVADSDGDGINDENDAYPDDATRATKVVVPSADGQVIAYEDLYPSAGDSDFNDYVVKVNNELDLNASGKVVRVRGTYRHLARGAGYKHTLHLNLPGSGTVHHVLYDYQGREDEVVDEHRNSLNGIEVMPESNTTLGHKNTAKGQSYKEGKYSELEVTFDTPVTRSELGRAPFDLYIKVINTGHEIHFPGLYYENDGSDRYMDSNGFPWALSIPKQWNWPYESETISKAYPDFQAWYLSMGQEKSDWYNRANDTYTFPYVTEGALAAYIRAGFQNGSILWSLLALGIAGLFALFFYRERSHKEQ
;
A
#
# COMPACT_ATOMS: atom_id res chain seq x y z
N GLY A 1 -4.67 -40.22 13.25
CA GLY A 1 -4.94 -38.80 13.03
C GLY A 1 -6.21 -38.71 12.24
N ASN A 2 -6.99 -37.66 12.49
CA ASN A 2 -8.11 -37.28 11.64
C ASN A 2 -7.60 -37.08 10.21
N THR A 3 -8.32 -37.58 9.21
CA THR A 3 -8.05 -37.22 7.81
C THR A 3 -8.54 -35.81 7.59
N VAL A 4 -7.85 -35.03 6.77
CA VAL A 4 -8.33 -33.73 6.31
C VAL A 4 -8.50 -33.77 4.80
N THR A 5 -9.67 -33.33 4.34
CA THR A 5 -9.95 -33.15 2.92
C THR A 5 -10.08 -31.67 2.62
N THR A 6 -9.30 -31.18 1.66
CA THR A 6 -9.33 -29.79 1.20
C THR A 6 -9.80 -29.72 -0.24
N THR A 7 -10.84 -28.94 -0.51
CA THR A 7 -11.29 -28.59 -1.86
C THR A 7 -10.85 -27.17 -2.18
N ASN A 8 -10.09 -27.00 -3.26
CA ASN A 8 -9.70 -25.70 -3.80
C ASN A 8 -10.61 -25.38 -5.00
N THR A 9 -11.28 -24.22 -4.96
CA THR A 9 -12.03 -23.66 -6.10
C THR A 9 -11.67 -22.20 -6.36
N ASP A 10 -10.39 -21.88 -6.28
CA ASP A 10 -9.82 -20.56 -6.58
C ASP A 10 -10.27 -20.05 -7.94
N LYS A 11 -10.50 -18.74 -8.01
CA LYS A 11 -10.81 -18.07 -9.27
C LYS A 11 -9.63 -17.26 -9.73
N THR A 12 -9.24 -17.51 -10.98
CA THR A 12 -8.28 -16.68 -11.71
C THR A 12 -9.03 -15.88 -12.77
N GLY A 13 -8.53 -14.69 -13.08
CA GLY A 13 -9.14 -13.82 -14.06
C GLY A 13 -8.57 -12.41 -14.03
N SER A 14 -9.06 -11.57 -14.93
CA SER A 14 -8.84 -10.13 -14.87
C SER A 14 -9.94 -9.51 -14.00
N GLY A 15 -9.58 -8.96 -12.85
CA GLY A 15 -10.48 -8.08 -12.09
C GLY A 15 -10.87 -6.83 -12.89
N ASP A 16 -11.70 -5.97 -12.31
CA ASP A 16 -11.90 -4.63 -12.85
C ASP A 16 -10.55 -3.90 -12.82
N PHE A 17 -10.11 -3.40 -13.97
CA PHE A 17 -8.82 -2.71 -14.06
C PHE A 17 -8.86 -1.40 -13.31
N GLU A 18 -7.90 -1.23 -12.41
CA GLU A 18 -7.62 0.03 -11.74
C GLU A 18 -6.19 0.46 -12.02
N PHE A 19 -5.95 1.78 -12.00
CA PHE A 19 -4.61 2.34 -12.21
C PHE A 19 -3.71 2.23 -10.98
N GLN A 20 -4.22 1.57 -9.94
CA GLN A 20 -3.44 1.06 -8.84
C GLN A 20 -2.80 -0.25 -9.29
N THR A 21 -1.47 -0.37 -9.20
CA THR A 21 -0.74 -1.60 -9.58
C THR A 21 -0.85 -2.70 -8.52
N THR A 22 -1.94 -2.72 -7.76
CA THR A 22 -2.18 -3.62 -6.63
C THR A 22 -3.53 -4.29 -6.86
N GLU A 23 -3.55 -5.61 -6.73
CA GLU A 23 -4.76 -6.40 -6.91
C GLU A 23 -5.36 -6.80 -5.58
N THR A 24 -6.69 -6.84 -5.52
CA THR A 24 -7.41 -7.40 -4.38
C THR A 24 -7.77 -8.83 -4.68
N VAL A 25 -7.47 -9.71 -3.73
CA VAL A 25 -7.88 -11.10 -3.78
C VAL A 25 -8.85 -11.35 -2.64
N ASP A 26 -10.05 -11.81 -2.97
CA ASP A 26 -11.05 -12.23 -1.98
C ASP A 26 -10.58 -13.50 -1.27
N VAL A 27 -10.78 -13.59 0.04
CA VAL A 27 -10.51 -14.77 0.84
C VAL A 27 -11.83 -15.33 1.35
N ASN A 28 -12.16 -16.56 0.97
CA ASN A 28 -13.36 -17.27 1.39
C ASN A 28 -12.99 -18.68 1.85
N ILE A 29 -13.06 -18.92 3.16
CA ILE A 29 -12.69 -20.21 3.76
C ILE A 29 -13.89 -20.75 4.53
N ASN A 30 -14.26 -21.99 4.25
CA ASN A 30 -15.26 -22.75 5.00
C ASN A 30 -14.62 -23.98 5.66
N VAL A 31 -14.87 -24.17 6.95
CA VAL A 31 -14.33 -25.28 7.75
C VAL A 31 -15.45 -26.06 8.40
N THR A 32 -15.45 -27.38 8.21
CA THR A 32 -16.44 -28.32 8.75
C THR A 32 -15.78 -29.57 9.34
N ASP A 33 -16.47 -30.21 10.28
CA ASP A 33 -16.14 -31.52 10.84
C ASP A 33 -17.34 -32.47 10.80
N ASP A 34 -17.23 -33.68 11.39
CA ASP A 34 -18.33 -34.66 11.40
C ASP A 34 -19.59 -34.17 12.15
N ASN A 35 -19.49 -33.11 12.97
CA ASN A 35 -20.60 -32.52 13.72
C ASN A 35 -21.20 -31.28 13.05
N GLY A 36 -20.58 -30.75 11.99
CA GLY A 36 -21.06 -29.58 11.25
C GLY A 36 -20.00 -28.49 11.10
N PRO A 37 -20.41 -27.22 11.02
CA PRO A 37 -19.47 -26.11 10.90
C PRO A 37 -18.56 -25.96 12.12
N VAL A 38 -17.29 -25.64 11.88
CA VAL A 38 -16.29 -25.41 12.94
C VAL A 38 -16.14 -23.92 13.15
N SER A 39 -16.62 -23.41 14.28
CA SER A 39 -16.39 -22.03 14.71
C SER A 39 -15.06 -21.91 15.47
N GLY A 40 -14.36 -20.78 15.28
CA GLY A 40 -13.09 -20.50 15.96
C GLY A 40 -11.86 -21.11 15.29
N ALA A 41 -11.97 -21.66 14.08
CA ALA A 41 -10.80 -22.06 13.31
C ALA A 41 -10.03 -20.81 12.85
N THR A 42 -8.74 -20.73 13.15
CA THR A 42 -7.91 -19.61 12.70
C THR A 42 -7.58 -19.77 11.22
N VAL A 43 -7.69 -18.69 10.47
CA VAL A 43 -7.30 -18.59 9.08
C VAL A 43 -6.28 -17.48 8.96
N VAL A 44 -5.09 -17.80 8.45
CA VAL A 44 -4.01 -16.85 8.17
C VAL A 44 -3.66 -16.95 6.70
N VAL A 45 -3.49 -15.79 6.04
CA VAL A 45 -2.86 -15.69 4.73
C VAL A 45 -1.60 -14.87 4.86
N SER A 46 -0.45 -15.42 4.48
CA SER A 46 0.85 -14.75 4.54
C SER A 46 1.67 -14.96 3.26
N GLU A 47 2.63 -14.08 3.01
CA GLU A 47 3.66 -14.30 2.00
C GLU A 47 4.62 -15.40 2.45
N THR A 48 4.85 -16.41 1.61
CA THR A 48 5.64 -17.60 1.99
C THR A 48 7.10 -17.28 2.30
N GLU A 49 7.71 -16.33 1.59
CA GLU A 49 9.15 -16.02 1.74
C GLU A 49 9.47 -15.13 2.93
N THR A 50 8.56 -14.22 3.29
CA THR A 50 8.76 -13.17 4.30
C THR A 50 8.00 -13.46 5.59
N ASP A 51 7.04 -14.38 5.56
CA ASP A 51 6.04 -14.63 6.61
C ASP A 51 5.20 -13.39 6.95
N ASN A 52 5.11 -12.44 6.00
CA ASN A 52 4.33 -11.24 6.17
C ASN A 52 2.83 -11.56 6.10
N THR A 53 2.11 -11.34 7.20
CA THR A 53 0.66 -11.56 7.27
C THR A 53 -0.10 -10.56 6.41
N LEU A 54 -0.92 -11.06 5.49
CA LEU A 54 -1.80 -10.28 4.62
C LEU A 54 -3.24 -10.25 5.15
N TYR A 55 -3.65 -11.33 5.83
CA TYR A 55 -4.96 -11.47 6.47
C TYR A 55 -4.89 -12.47 7.62
N GLN A 56 -5.66 -12.23 8.68
CA GLN A 56 -5.96 -13.21 9.72
C GLN A 56 -7.38 -13.00 10.25
N GLY A 57 -8.05 -14.09 10.57
CA GLY A 57 -9.33 -14.08 11.26
C GLY A 57 -9.75 -15.47 11.71
N VAL A 58 -10.85 -15.56 12.45
CA VAL A 58 -11.46 -16.82 12.90
C VAL A 58 -12.77 -17.11 12.18
N THR A 59 -13.10 -18.39 12.01
CA THR A 59 -14.38 -18.81 11.44
C THR A 59 -15.56 -18.50 12.36
N ASP A 60 -16.65 -18.03 11.76
CA ASP A 60 -17.91 -17.74 12.44
C ASP A 60 -18.69 -19.01 12.85
N GLU A 61 -19.90 -18.83 13.39
CA GLU A 61 -20.79 -19.94 13.79
C GLU A 61 -21.19 -20.87 12.61
N ASN A 62 -21.03 -20.39 11.37
CA ASN A 62 -21.29 -21.14 10.14
C ASN A 62 -20.01 -21.74 9.54
N GLY A 63 -18.89 -21.66 10.26
CA GLY A 63 -17.59 -22.18 9.83
C GLY A 63 -16.91 -21.34 8.76
N ASN A 64 -17.34 -20.09 8.55
CA ASN A 64 -16.82 -19.22 7.51
C ASN A 64 -15.86 -18.18 8.06
N ALA A 65 -14.73 -18.00 7.39
CA ALA A 65 -13.88 -16.82 7.52
C ALA A 65 -13.79 -16.14 6.15
N SER A 66 -14.03 -14.84 6.09
CA SER A 66 -13.94 -14.09 4.85
C SER A 66 -13.29 -12.72 5.02
N GLY A 67 -12.60 -12.30 3.99
CA GLY A 67 -11.87 -11.02 3.96
C GLY A 67 -11.26 -10.79 2.59
N THR A 68 -10.28 -9.89 2.53
CA THR A 68 -9.49 -9.66 1.32
C THR A 68 -8.04 -9.45 1.68
N ILE A 69 -7.16 -9.75 0.73
CA ILE A 69 -5.73 -9.40 0.75
C ILE A 69 -5.41 -8.48 -0.42
N GLU A 70 -4.33 -7.72 -0.29
CA GLU A 70 -3.75 -6.96 -1.40
C GLU A 70 -2.44 -7.63 -1.82
N VAL A 71 -2.27 -7.81 -3.13
CA VAL A 71 -1.06 -8.36 -3.73
C VAL A 71 -0.52 -7.41 -4.80
N THR A 72 0.78 -7.48 -5.04
CA THR A 72 1.48 -6.70 -6.05
C THR A 72 2.00 -7.63 -7.16
N PRO A 73 2.34 -7.13 -8.35
CA PRO A 73 3.02 -7.93 -9.37
C PRO A 73 4.34 -8.56 -8.92
N ASP A 74 4.95 -8.02 -7.85
CA ASP A 74 6.20 -8.53 -7.28
C ASP A 74 5.93 -9.49 -6.09
N THR A 75 4.66 -9.72 -5.70
CA THR A 75 4.30 -10.63 -4.61
C THR A 75 4.57 -12.08 -5.03
N GLY A 76 5.42 -12.76 -4.26
CA GLY A 76 5.74 -14.18 -4.46
C GLY A 76 4.60 -15.10 -4.04
N THR A 77 4.90 -16.38 -3.87
CA THR A 77 3.91 -17.36 -3.37
C THR A 77 3.32 -16.91 -2.02
N VAL A 78 2.01 -17.11 -1.86
CA VAL A 78 1.32 -16.91 -0.59
C VAL A 78 0.90 -18.25 0.00
N THR A 79 0.70 -18.29 1.31
CA THR A 79 0.31 -19.48 2.05
C THR A 79 -0.98 -19.21 2.80
N VAL A 80 -1.93 -20.15 2.69
CA VAL A 80 -3.14 -20.19 3.51
C VAL A 80 -2.92 -21.24 4.61
N THR A 81 -2.90 -20.78 5.86
CA THR A 81 -2.76 -21.62 7.05
C THR A 81 -4.08 -21.65 7.81
N ILE A 82 -4.63 -22.85 8.01
CA ILE A 82 -5.89 -23.06 8.71
C ILE A 82 -5.60 -23.90 9.96
N GLY A 83 -5.78 -23.29 11.12
CA GLY A 83 -5.60 -23.91 12.44
C GLY A 83 -6.92 -24.39 13.03
N VAL A 84 -7.00 -25.66 13.39
CA VAL A 84 -8.15 -26.26 14.08
C VAL A 84 -7.67 -27.15 15.22
N GLY A 85 -7.75 -26.65 16.45
CA GLY A 85 -7.21 -27.36 17.61
C GLY A 85 -5.69 -27.53 17.50
N ASP A 86 -5.23 -28.79 17.47
CA ASP A 86 -3.81 -29.14 17.25
C ASP A 86 -3.48 -29.42 15.76
N GLN A 87 -4.48 -29.30 14.87
CA GLN A 87 -4.29 -29.51 13.44
C GLN A 87 -3.95 -28.20 12.74
N GLU A 88 -2.95 -28.24 11.88
CA GLU A 88 -2.57 -27.13 11.02
C GLU A 88 -2.58 -27.61 9.57
N ILE A 89 -3.28 -26.88 8.72
CA ILE A 89 -3.41 -27.16 7.29
C ILE A 89 -2.79 -26.01 6.53
N VAL A 90 -1.70 -26.30 5.83
CA VAL A 90 -0.90 -25.31 5.09
C VAL A 90 -1.04 -25.57 3.60
N GLN A 91 -1.43 -24.55 2.84
CA GLN A 91 -1.66 -24.64 1.40
C GLN A 91 -0.99 -23.46 0.70
N GLU A 92 -0.08 -23.73 -0.24
CA GLU A 92 0.51 -22.71 -1.11
C GLU A 92 -0.47 -22.27 -2.19
N VAL A 93 -0.41 -20.99 -2.54
CA VAL A 93 -1.23 -20.35 -3.57
C VAL A 93 -0.34 -19.42 -4.40
N ASP A 94 -0.47 -19.53 -5.71
CA ASP A 94 0.15 -18.59 -6.65
C ASP A 94 -0.78 -17.37 -6.80
N PRO A 95 -0.34 -16.16 -6.42
CA PRO A 95 -1.18 -14.97 -6.54
C PRO A 95 -1.30 -14.46 -7.99
N ASP A 96 -0.56 -15.00 -8.96
CA ASP A 96 -0.61 -14.54 -10.35
C ASP A 96 -2.02 -14.69 -10.96
N ASN A 97 -2.60 -13.56 -11.38
CA ASN A 97 -3.97 -13.45 -11.90
C ASN A 97 -5.06 -14.03 -10.97
N LEU A 98 -4.77 -14.13 -9.67
CA LEU A 98 -5.72 -14.62 -8.67
C LEU A 98 -6.73 -13.52 -8.34
N VAL A 99 -8.01 -13.88 -8.27
CA VAL A 99 -9.10 -12.97 -7.90
C VAL A 99 -9.76 -13.42 -6.60
N GLU A 100 -9.76 -14.73 -6.33
CA GLU A 100 -10.36 -15.29 -5.14
C GLU A 100 -9.61 -16.55 -4.68
N ILE A 101 -9.24 -16.56 -3.39
CA ILE A 101 -8.88 -17.75 -2.63
C ILE A 101 -10.16 -18.36 -2.07
N ASN A 102 -10.56 -19.53 -2.57
CA ASN A 102 -11.73 -20.25 -2.07
C ASN A 102 -11.36 -21.66 -1.59
N ARG A 103 -11.59 -21.94 -0.30
CA ARG A 103 -11.26 -23.22 0.34
C ARG A 103 -12.46 -23.79 1.08
N GLU A 104 -12.74 -25.05 0.82
CA GLU A 104 -13.56 -25.87 1.72
C GLU A 104 -12.66 -26.90 2.41
N VAL A 105 -12.71 -26.95 3.74
CA VAL A 105 -11.94 -27.87 4.56
C VAL A 105 -12.88 -28.76 5.36
N VAL A 106 -12.73 -30.06 5.22
CA VAL A 106 -13.50 -31.08 5.94
C VAL A 106 -12.54 -31.91 6.78
N ILE A 107 -12.77 -31.93 8.09
CA ILE A 107 -11.98 -32.71 9.06
C ILE A 107 -12.77 -33.97 9.43
N ASP A 108 -12.22 -35.15 9.14
CA ASP A 108 -12.81 -36.41 9.58
C ASP A 108 -12.73 -36.53 11.10
N GLY A 109 -13.84 -36.81 11.77
CA GLY A 109 -13.93 -36.81 13.23
C GLY A 109 -14.37 -35.46 13.79
N THR A 110 -14.26 -35.31 15.12
CA THR A 110 -14.57 -34.04 15.80
C THR A 110 -13.30 -33.21 15.91
N ALA A 111 -13.38 -31.95 15.49
CA ALA A 111 -12.32 -30.97 15.70
C ALA A 111 -11.97 -30.89 17.20
N GLY A 112 -10.69 -31.04 17.53
CA GLY A 112 -10.21 -30.88 18.89
C GLY A 112 -10.26 -29.41 19.31
N SER A 113 -10.45 -29.16 20.61
CA SER A 113 -10.19 -27.84 21.19
C SER A 113 -8.79 -27.85 21.79
N SER A 114 -7.91 -26.97 21.29
CA SER A 114 -6.61 -26.70 21.91
C SER A 114 -6.80 -25.62 22.97
N THR A 115 -6.18 -25.82 24.15
CA THR A 115 -6.15 -24.80 25.20
C THR A 115 -4.83 -24.05 25.10
N VAL A 116 -4.74 -23.14 24.13
CA VAL A 116 -3.64 -22.17 24.06
C VAL A 116 -4.02 -20.95 24.91
N ALA A 117 -3.03 -20.20 25.39
CA ALA A 117 -3.31 -18.94 26.08
C ALA A 117 -3.94 -17.94 25.10
N ASP A 118 -5.04 -17.34 25.54
CA ASP A 118 -5.80 -16.28 24.86
C ASP A 118 -6.25 -15.37 26.00
N SER A 119 -5.51 -14.28 26.20
CA SER A 119 -5.53 -13.44 27.38
C SER A 119 -6.74 -12.51 27.41
N ASP A 120 -7.23 -12.08 26.25
CA ASP A 120 -8.38 -11.19 26.11
C ASP A 120 -9.67 -11.88 25.60
N GLY A 121 -9.56 -13.11 25.12
CA GLY A 121 -10.68 -13.98 24.77
C GLY A 121 -11.29 -13.68 23.41
N ASP A 122 -10.55 -13.09 22.48
CA ASP A 122 -11.04 -12.73 21.16
C ASP A 122 -11.04 -13.90 20.14
N GLY A 123 -10.41 -15.02 20.51
CA GLY A 123 -10.33 -16.24 19.71
C GLY A 123 -9.03 -16.40 18.92
N ILE A 124 -8.14 -15.41 18.93
CA ILE A 124 -6.76 -15.54 18.49
C ILE A 124 -5.88 -15.78 19.72
N ASN A 125 -4.92 -16.69 19.62
CA ASN A 125 -4.07 -17.01 20.77
C ASN A 125 -2.94 -15.98 20.93
N ASP A 126 -2.43 -15.83 22.16
CA ASP A 126 -1.43 -14.81 22.51
C ASP A 126 -0.15 -14.87 21.65
N GLU A 127 0.18 -16.04 21.09
CA GLU A 127 1.36 -16.21 20.22
C GLU A 127 1.14 -15.68 18.80
N ASN A 128 -0.10 -15.62 18.33
CA ASN A 128 -0.47 -15.13 16.99
C ASN A 128 -1.31 -13.83 17.04
N ASP A 129 -1.43 -13.22 18.22
CA ASP A 129 -2.15 -11.98 18.46
C ASP A 129 -1.15 -10.80 18.61
N ALA A 130 -1.33 -9.76 17.80
CA ALA A 130 -0.55 -8.53 17.88
C ALA A 130 -0.97 -7.63 19.07
N TYR A 131 -2.12 -7.90 19.68
CA TYR A 131 -2.79 -7.14 20.72
C TYR A 131 -3.42 -8.05 21.82
N PRO A 132 -2.67 -8.97 22.44
CA PRO A 132 -3.21 -10.02 23.33
C PRO A 132 -3.93 -9.55 24.61
N ASP A 133 -3.95 -8.24 24.87
CA ASP A 133 -4.63 -7.63 26.02
C ASP A 133 -5.81 -6.71 25.57
N ASP A 134 -6.21 -6.74 24.29
CA ASP A 134 -7.25 -5.90 23.69
C ASP A 134 -8.12 -6.66 22.68
N ALA A 135 -9.20 -7.27 23.18
CA ALA A 135 -10.13 -8.10 22.41
C ALA A 135 -10.86 -7.39 21.26
N THR A 136 -10.62 -6.09 21.04
CA THR A 136 -11.15 -5.38 19.87
C THR A 136 -10.23 -5.47 18.66
N ARG A 137 -8.98 -5.90 18.81
CA ARG A 137 -7.97 -5.98 17.74
C ARG A 137 -7.15 -7.25 17.93
N ALA A 138 -6.78 -7.89 16.83
CA ALA A 138 -6.00 -9.13 16.85
C ALA A 138 -4.77 -9.05 15.93
N THR A 139 -4.94 -8.45 14.75
CA THR A 139 -3.95 -8.57 13.67
C THR A 139 -3.49 -7.21 13.22
N LYS A 140 -2.20 -7.08 12.95
CA LYS A 140 -1.62 -5.94 12.22
C LYS A 140 -1.22 -6.37 10.82
N VAL A 141 -1.69 -5.67 9.80
CA VAL A 141 -1.32 -5.90 8.39
C VAL A 141 -0.71 -4.64 7.79
N VAL A 142 0.33 -4.79 6.98
CA VAL A 142 0.91 -3.69 6.18
C VAL A 142 0.38 -3.78 4.76
N VAL A 143 -0.10 -2.66 4.20
CA VAL A 143 -0.72 -2.61 2.86
C VAL A 143 -0.12 -1.52 1.96
N PRO A 144 0.08 -1.80 0.66
CA PRO A 144 0.02 -3.13 0.04
C PRO A 144 1.27 -3.98 0.34
N SER A 145 2.36 -3.35 0.80
CA SER A 145 3.64 -4.00 1.08
C SER A 145 4.44 -3.21 2.12
N ALA A 146 5.44 -3.87 2.73
CA ALA A 146 6.34 -3.23 3.68
C ALA A 146 7.10 -2.01 3.10
N ASP A 147 7.39 -2.04 1.80
CA ASP A 147 8.07 -0.95 1.11
C ASP A 147 7.16 0.28 0.89
N GLY A 148 5.83 0.11 0.98
CA GLY A 148 4.83 1.13 0.71
C GLY A 148 4.75 1.56 -0.76
N GLN A 149 3.89 2.54 -1.06
CA GLN A 149 3.65 3.03 -2.43
C GLN A 149 4.24 4.42 -2.66
N VAL A 150 4.53 4.76 -3.93
CA VAL A 150 4.70 6.14 -4.37
C VAL A 150 3.48 6.51 -5.21
N ILE A 151 2.79 7.57 -4.79
CA ILE A 151 1.62 8.10 -5.48
C ILE A 151 2.02 9.36 -6.23
N ALA A 152 1.60 9.47 -7.48
CA ALA A 152 1.92 10.60 -8.34
C ALA A 152 0.65 11.12 -9.03
N TYR A 153 0.52 12.45 -9.10
CA TYR A 153 -0.62 13.13 -9.71
C TYR A 153 -0.16 14.10 -10.80
N GLU A 154 -1.07 14.33 -11.76
CA GLU A 154 -1.08 15.48 -12.69
C GLU A 154 -2.13 16.48 -12.20
N ASP A 155 -1.90 17.79 -12.35
CA ASP A 155 -2.74 18.83 -11.73
C ASP A 155 -3.63 19.65 -12.66
N LEU A 156 -3.46 19.48 -13.99
CA LEU A 156 -4.15 20.27 -15.00
C LEU A 156 -5.53 19.71 -15.40
N TYR A 157 -6.08 18.77 -14.63
CA TYR A 157 -7.42 18.21 -14.84
C TYR A 157 -8.47 19.29 -15.16
N PRO A 158 -9.28 19.14 -16.24
CA PRO A 158 -9.40 18.00 -17.16
C PRO A 158 -8.47 18.07 -18.40
N SER A 159 -7.46 18.93 -18.40
CA SER A 159 -6.44 18.97 -19.44
C SER A 159 -5.29 18.00 -19.11
N ALA A 160 -4.70 17.40 -20.14
CA ALA A 160 -3.65 16.38 -19.98
C ALA A 160 -2.28 16.92 -19.54
N GLY A 161 -2.05 18.23 -19.59
CA GLY A 161 -0.77 18.83 -19.19
C GLY A 161 0.43 18.35 -20.02
N ASP A 162 1.58 18.23 -19.37
CA ASP A 162 2.80 17.64 -19.92
C ASP A 162 3.04 16.18 -19.49
N SER A 163 2.15 15.62 -18.66
CA SER A 163 2.03 14.16 -18.46
C SER A 163 3.33 13.53 -17.95
N ASP A 164 4.02 14.21 -17.04
CA ASP A 164 5.28 13.79 -16.44
C ASP A 164 5.10 13.17 -15.04
N PHE A 165 3.89 13.20 -14.48
CA PHE A 165 3.50 12.68 -13.17
C PHE A 165 4.42 13.14 -12.04
N ASN A 166 4.82 14.41 -12.07
CA ASN A 166 5.62 14.99 -10.98
C ASN A 166 4.98 16.23 -10.33
N ASP A 167 3.78 16.65 -10.75
CA ASP A 167 3.08 17.82 -10.20
C ASP A 167 2.88 17.74 -8.68
N TYR A 168 2.52 16.55 -8.19
CA TYR A 168 2.52 16.21 -6.77
C TYR A 168 2.86 14.73 -6.58
N VAL A 169 3.93 14.44 -5.82
CA VAL A 169 4.38 13.07 -5.55
C VAL A 169 4.50 12.84 -4.05
N VAL A 170 3.93 11.74 -3.55
CA VAL A 170 3.91 11.39 -2.13
C VAL A 170 4.28 9.93 -1.90
N LYS A 171 5.14 9.66 -0.91
CA LYS A 171 5.40 8.30 -0.40
C LYS A 171 4.34 7.97 0.63
N VAL A 172 3.73 6.80 0.53
CA VAL A 172 2.66 6.33 1.41
C VAL A 172 3.04 4.97 1.99
N ASN A 173 2.86 4.81 3.29
CA ASN A 173 2.92 3.53 3.98
C ASN A 173 1.65 3.39 4.84
N ASN A 174 0.87 2.33 4.62
CA ASN A 174 -0.35 2.10 5.36
C ASN A 174 -0.29 0.82 6.18
N GLU A 175 -0.89 0.85 7.35
CA GLU A 175 -1.06 -0.30 8.23
C GLU A 175 -2.50 -0.37 8.70
N LEU A 176 -3.01 -1.58 8.88
CA LEU A 176 -4.37 -1.85 9.32
C LEU A 176 -4.34 -2.72 10.57
N ASP A 177 -5.20 -2.39 11.52
CA ASP A 177 -5.52 -3.30 12.62
C ASP A 177 -6.85 -3.96 12.34
N LEU A 178 -6.86 -5.29 12.37
CA LEU A 178 -8.06 -6.10 12.21
C LEU A 178 -8.49 -6.64 13.56
N ASN A 179 -9.79 -6.83 13.76
CA ASN A 179 -10.30 -7.67 14.85
C ASN A 179 -10.22 -9.16 14.49
N ALA A 180 -10.53 -10.06 15.43
CA ALA A 180 -10.55 -11.49 15.20
C ALA A 180 -11.49 -11.94 14.06
N SER A 181 -12.49 -11.14 13.67
CA SER A 181 -13.35 -11.43 12.50
C SER A 181 -12.79 -10.89 11.17
N GLY A 182 -11.55 -10.38 11.14
CA GLY A 182 -10.91 -9.84 9.94
C GLY A 182 -11.40 -8.45 9.49
N LYS A 183 -12.21 -7.75 10.31
CA LYS A 183 -12.69 -6.39 10.01
C LYS A 183 -11.70 -5.34 10.49
N VAL A 184 -11.59 -4.23 9.75
CA VAL A 184 -10.67 -3.14 10.05
C VAL A 184 -11.21 -2.27 11.17
N VAL A 185 -10.43 -2.14 12.23
CA VAL A 185 -10.73 -1.31 13.40
C VAL A 185 -9.97 0.01 13.35
N ARG A 186 -8.76 -0.03 12.78
CA ARG A 186 -7.87 1.13 12.72
C ARG A 186 -7.07 1.15 11.43
N VAL A 187 -6.91 2.34 10.87
CA VAL A 187 -6.00 2.64 9.76
C VAL A 187 -4.89 3.54 10.30
N ARG A 188 -3.64 3.20 9.99
CA ARG A 188 -2.48 4.07 10.19
C ARG A 188 -1.83 4.36 8.84
N GLY A 189 -1.34 5.58 8.68
CA GLY A 189 -0.70 6.04 7.45
C GLY A 189 0.45 6.97 7.73
N THR A 190 1.57 6.78 7.03
CA THR A 190 2.64 7.78 6.93
C THR A 190 2.68 8.31 5.51
N TYR A 191 2.66 9.63 5.36
CA TYR A 191 2.63 10.31 4.07
C TYR A 191 3.80 11.28 4.01
N ARG A 192 4.68 11.17 3.01
CA ARG A 192 5.84 12.08 2.85
C ARG A 192 5.80 12.75 1.49
N HIS A 193 5.78 14.07 1.48
CA HIS A 193 5.76 14.84 0.23
C HIS A 193 7.14 14.79 -0.44
N LEU A 194 7.22 14.15 -1.61
CA LEU A 194 8.46 13.85 -2.32
C LEU A 194 8.80 14.89 -3.40
N ALA A 195 7.82 15.34 -4.18
CA ALA A 195 8.06 16.29 -5.27
C ALA A 195 6.83 17.14 -5.59
N ARG A 196 7.09 18.33 -6.14
CA ARG A 196 6.10 19.22 -6.75
C ARG A 196 6.65 19.91 -8.01
N GLY A 197 6.32 19.40 -9.18
CA GLY A 197 6.64 20.00 -10.48
C GLY A 197 5.74 21.15 -10.87
N ALA A 198 4.65 21.35 -10.15
CA ALA A 198 3.60 22.26 -10.55
C ALA A 198 3.87 23.76 -10.33
N GLY A 199 3.14 24.57 -11.12
CA GLY A 199 2.89 25.99 -10.83
C GLY A 199 1.68 26.23 -9.93
N TYR A 200 0.73 25.29 -9.87
CA TYR A 200 -0.38 25.32 -8.94
C TYR A 200 0.00 24.78 -7.57
N LYS A 201 -0.89 25.02 -6.61
CA LYS A 201 -0.75 24.61 -5.23
C LYS A 201 -1.81 23.58 -4.91
N HIS A 202 -1.48 22.66 -4.01
CA HIS A 202 -2.30 21.49 -3.71
C HIS A 202 -2.37 21.24 -2.21
N THR A 203 -3.44 20.62 -1.77
CA THR A 203 -3.52 19.94 -0.46
C THR A 203 -3.79 18.47 -0.71
N LEU A 204 -3.27 17.58 0.13
CA LEU A 204 -3.52 16.13 0.06
C LEU A 204 -4.64 15.79 1.04
N HIS A 205 -5.62 15.02 0.58
CA HIS A 205 -6.80 14.63 1.33
C HIS A 205 -7.05 13.13 1.22
N LEU A 206 -7.75 12.59 2.21
CA LEU A 206 -8.14 11.19 2.27
C LEU A 206 -9.65 11.10 2.57
N ASN A 207 -10.36 10.28 1.78
CA ASN A 207 -11.69 9.81 2.14
C ASN A 207 -11.61 8.38 2.69
N LEU A 208 -12.26 8.15 3.83
CA LEU A 208 -12.48 6.83 4.40
C LEU A 208 -13.97 6.65 4.73
N PRO A 209 -14.50 5.40 4.71
CA PRO A 209 -15.90 5.15 5.04
C PRO A 209 -16.21 5.44 6.51
N GLY A 210 -17.48 5.75 6.80
CA GLY A 210 -17.99 5.81 8.17
C GLY A 210 -17.54 7.03 8.98
N SER A 211 -17.46 6.82 10.29
CA SER A 211 -17.13 7.82 11.32
C SER A 211 -16.08 7.27 12.28
N GLY A 212 -15.39 8.15 12.99
CA GLY A 212 -14.32 7.72 13.89
C GLY A 212 -13.50 8.86 14.47
N THR A 213 -12.48 8.48 15.25
CA THR A 213 -11.50 9.42 15.81
C THR A 213 -10.28 9.49 14.90
N VAL A 214 -9.82 10.71 14.62
CA VAL A 214 -8.64 11.03 13.82
C VAL A 214 -7.59 11.64 14.73
N HIS A 215 -6.42 11.01 14.78
CA HIS A 215 -5.22 11.58 15.35
C HIS A 215 -4.20 11.80 14.22
N HIS A 216 -3.87 13.04 13.94
CA HIS A 216 -3.01 13.44 12.83
C HIS A 216 -1.88 14.32 13.33
N VAL A 217 -0.65 13.98 12.99
CA VAL A 217 0.54 14.75 13.34
C VAL A 217 1.30 15.10 12.07
N LEU A 218 1.50 16.39 11.84
CA LEU A 218 2.37 16.90 10.79
C LEU A 218 3.75 17.18 11.36
N TYR A 219 4.78 16.67 10.69
CA TYR A 219 6.17 16.90 11.02
C TYR A 219 6.88 17.67 9.92
N ASP A 220 7.85 18.49 10.32
CA ASP A 220 8.83 18.99 9.39
C ASP A 220 9.80 17.89 8.91
N TYR A 221 10.65 18.23 7.93
CA TYR A 221 11.61 17.27 7.37
C TYR A 221 12.67 16.78 8.37
N GLN A 222 12.78 17.40 9.56
CA GLN A 222 13.71 17.01 10.62
C GLN A 222 13.03 16.19 11.74
N GLY A 223 11.72 15.92 11.61
CA GLY A 223 10.93 15.20 12.60
C GLY A 223 10.46 16.05 13.77
N ARG A 224 10.41 17.38 13.63
CA ARG A 224 9.78 18.27 14.63
C ARG A 224 8.30 18.40 14.32
N GLU A 225 7.46 18.25 15.34
CA GLU A 225 6.02 18.46 15.23
C GLU A 225 5.72 19.93 14.85
N ASP A 226 4.95 20.10 13.78
CA ASP A 226 4.44 21.39 13.33
C ASP A 226 2.97 21.58 13.73
N GLU A 227 2.17 20.53 13.60
CA GLU A 227 0.72 20.55 13.89
C GLU A 227 0.27 19.18 14.41
N VAL A 228 -0.66 19.20 15.37
CA VAL A 228 -1.33 18.01 15.90
C VAL A 228 -2.82 18.27 15.89
N VAL A 229 -3.58 17.36 15.29
CA VAL A 229 -5.05 17.35 15.26
C VAL A 229 -5.52 16.08 15.93
N ASP A 230 -6.43 16.22 16.90
CA ASP A 230 -7.10 15.11 17.57
C ASP A 230 -8.59 15.44 17.62
N GLU A 231 -9.39 14.73 16.82
CA GLU A 231 -10.80 15.01 16.68
C GLU A 231 -11.64 13.76 16.40
N HIS A 232 -12.89 13.78 16.85
CA HIS A 232 -13.90 12.83 16.39
C HIS A 232 -14.64 13.44 15.19
N ARG A 233 -14.85 12.64 14.14
CA ARG A 233 -15.57 13.03 12.93
C ARG A 233 -16.75 12.11 12.69
N ASN A 234 -17.93 12.70 12.47
CA ASN A 234 -19.13 11.98 12.03
C ASN A 234 -19.06 11.51 10.57
N SER A 235 -18.06 11.98 9.82
CA SER A 235 -17.72 11.51 8.48
C SER A 235 -16.22 11.61 8.28
N LEU A 236 -15.60 10.52 7.87
CA LEU A 236 -14.17 10.43 7.57
C LEU A 236 -13.81 10.83 6.13
N ASN A 237 -14.71 11.55 5.44
CA ASN A 237 -14.42 12.17 4.16
C ASN A 237 -13.66 13.49 4.33
N GLY A 238 -12.72 13.77 3.43
CA GLY A 238 -11.96 15.01 3.33
C GLY A 238 -11.08 15.25 4.56
N ILE A 239 -10.40 14.21 5.04
CA ILE A 239 -9.36 14.37 6.05
C ILE A 239 -8.15 15.00 5.35
N GLU A 240 -7.74 16.20 5.77
CA GLU A 240 -6.53 16.83 5.23
C GLU A 240 -5.31 16.11 5.79
N VAL A 241 -4.55 15.47 4.90
CA VAL A 241 -3.34 14.70 5.22
C VAL A 241 -2.08 15.55 5.07
N MET A 242 -2.09 16.50 4.13
CA MET A 242 -1.02 17.49 3.95
C MET A 242 -1.61 18.86 3.62
N PRO A 243 -1.10 19.93 4.26
CA PRO A 243 -1.47 21.29 3.91
C PRO A 243 -0.82 21.72 2.59
N GLU A 244 -0.97 23.00 2.23
CA GLU A 244 -0.52 23.57 0.95
C GLU A 244 0.90 23.09 0.55
N SER A 245 1.02 22.56 -0.68
CA SER A 245 2.22 21.93 -1.24
C SER A 245 3.49 22.78 -1.13
N ASN A 246 3.39 24.11 -1.26
CA ASN A 246 4.52 25.02 -1.11
C ASN A 246 5.05 25.13 0.32
N THR A 247 4.23 24.80 1.32
CA THR A 247 4.60 24.83 2.74
C THR A 247 5.19 23.49 3.20
N THR A 248 4.83 22.39 2.53
CA THR A 248 5.29 21.04 2.85
C THR A 248 6.56 20.67 2.10
N LEU A 249 6.86 21.32 0.97
CA LEU A 249 8.12 21.13 0.25
C LEU A 249 8.64 22.45 -0.34
N GLY A 250 9.77 22.95 0.17
CA GLY A 250 10.36 24.22 -0.32
C GLY A 250 11.02 24.10 -1.70
N HIS A 251 11.40 22.89 -2.10
CA HIS A 251 12.05 22.57 -3.37
C HIS A 251 11.07 21.86 -4.31
N LYS A 252 11.34 21.85 -5.62
CA LYS A 252 10.48 21.10 -6.54
C LYS A 252 10.81 19.60 -6.55
N ASN A 253 12.10 19.25 -6.50
CA ASN A 253 12.61 17.90 -6.74
C ASN A 253 12.23 17.33 -8.12
N THR A 254 12.14 18.15 -9.16
CA THR A 254 11.72 17.70 -10.52
C THR A 254 12.69 18.07 -11.62
N ALA A 255 13.68 18.94 -11.38
CA ALA A 255 14.56 19.41 -12.46
C ALA A 255 15.89 18.65 -12.53
N LYS A 256 16.43 18.51 -13.75
CA LYS A 256 17.76 17.90 -14.00
C LYS A 256 18.85 18.62 -13.20
N GLY A 257 19.73 17.84 -12.57
CA GLY A 257 20.85 18.35 -11.78
C GLY A 257 20.51 18.79 -10.35
N GLN A 258 19.24 18.72 -9.94
CA GLN A 258 18.87 18.86 -8.54
C GLN A 258 19.22 17.58 -7.75
N SER A 259 19.56 17.76 -6.47
CA SER A 259 19.60 16.67 -5.50
C SER A 259 18.27 16.61 -4.76
N TYR A 260 17.78 15.42 -4.44
CA TYR A 260 16.60 15.24 -3.59
C TYR A 260 16.72 16.02 -2.28
N LYS A 261 15.60 16.63 -1.86
CA LYS A 261 15.42 17.32 -0.59
C LYS A 261 14.18 16.80 0.09
N GLU A 262 14.31 16.39 1.35
CA GLU A 262 13.20 15.89 2.15
C GLU A 262 12.11 16.96 2.32
N GLY A 263 10.86 16.54 2.11
CA GLY A 263 9.67 17.30 2.47
C GLY A 263 9.21 17.01 3.89
N LYS A 264 8.15 17.71 4.28
CA LYS A 264 7.35 17.36 5.45
C LYS A 264 6.73 15.97 5.27
N TYR A 265 6.45 15.35 6.40
CA TYR A 265 5.69 14.10 6.44
C TYR A 265 4.61 14.18 7.52
N SER A 266 3.54 13.42 7.36
CA SER A 266 2.48 13.29 8.35
C SER A 266 2.28 11.85 8.75
N GLU A 267 1.87 11.67 9.99
CA GLU A 267 1.39 10.41 10.55
C GLU A 267 -0.10 10.59 10.85
N LEU A 268 -0.92 9.69 10.33
CA LEU A 268 -2.36 9.67 10.49
C LEU A 268 -2.77 8.35 11.13
N GLU A 269 -3.56 8.42 12.20
CA GLU A 269 -4.24 7.29 12.81
C GLU A 269 -5.74 7.55 12.84
N VAL A 270 -6.51 6.65 12.25
CA VAL A 270 -7.97 6.70 12.23
C VAL A 270 -8.52 5.45 12.90
N THR A 271 -9.24 5.63 14.01
CA THR A 271 -9.95 4.54 14.69
C THR A 271 -11.44 4.66 14.40
N PHE A 272 -12.03 3.63 13.77
CA PHE A 272 -13.44 3.65 13.38
C PHE A 272 -14.37 3.46 14.57
N ASP A 273 -15.52 4.15 14.57
CA ASP A 273 -16.57 3.93 15.57
C ASP A 273 -17.21 2.54 15.44
N THR A 274 -17.19 1.99 14.22
CA THR A 274 -17.67 0.65 13.90
C THR A 274 -16.67 0.01 12.93
N PRO A 275 -16.18 -1.21 13.21
CA PRO A 275 -15.25 -1.88 12.31
C PRO A 275 -15.81 -2.03 10.90
N VAL A 276 -15.01 -1.69 9.91
CA VAL A 276 -15.38 -1.70 8.48
C VAL A 276 -14.83 -2.95 7.79
N THR A 277 -15.52 -3.48 6.78
CA THR A 277 -14.91 -4.56 5.99
C THR A 277 -13.76 -4.01 5.14
N ARG A 278 -12.81 -4.86 4.77
CA ARG A 278 -11.76 -4.47 3.81
C ARG A 278 -12.33 -4.01 2.47
N SER A 279 -13.40 -4.65 2.00
CA SER A 279 -14.09 -4.27 0.77
C SER A 279 -14.76 -2.89 0.84
N GLU A 280 -15.32 -2.52 2.00
CA GLU A 280 -15.88 -1.17 2.23
C GLU A 280 -14.78 -0.11 2.36
N LEU A 281 -13.63 -0.47 2.94
CA LEU A 281 -12.48 0.41 3.07
C LEU A 281 -11.84 0.75 1.72
N GLY A 282 -11.85 -0.21 0.78
CA GLY A 282 -11.16 -0.11 -0.49
C GLY A 282 -9.67 -0.47 -0.39
N ARG A 283 -9.01 -0.48 -1.54
CA ARG A 283 -7.59 -0.84 -1.69
C ARG A 283 -6.68 0.30 -1.25
N ALA A 284 -5.55 0.03 -0.62
CA ALA A 284 -4.54 1.05 -0.34
C ALA A 284 -4.00 1.69 -1.65
N PRO A 285 -3.89 3.03 -1.73
CA PRO A 285 -3.90 4.02 -0.64
C PRO A 285 -5.29 4.58 -0.28
N PHE A 286 -6.35 3.81 -0.52
CA PHE A 286 -7.77 4.16 -0.39
C PHE A 286 -8.14 5.26 -1.38
N ASP A 287 -9.04 6.16 -1.01
CA ASP A 287 -9.34 7.36 -1.79
C ASP A 287 -8.46 8.53 -1.32
N LEU A 288 -7.16 8.42 -1.59
CA LEU A 288 -6.19 9.50 -1.43
C LEU A 288 -6.21 10.39 -2.68
N TYR A 289 -6.40 11.68 -2.49
CA TYR A 289 -6.59 12.63 -3.59
C TYR A 289 -5.94 13.97 -3.32
N ILE A 290 -5.60 14.69 -4.39
CA ILE A 290 -5.18 16.08 -4.29
C ILE A 290 -6.34 17.02 -4.58
N LYS A 291 -6.36 18.16 -3.89
CA LYS A 291 -7.19 19.30 -4.24
C LYS A 291 -6.33 20.43 -4.76
N VAL A 292 -6.56 20.83 -6.00
CA VAL A 292 -5.86 21.92 -6.68
C VAL A 292 -6.46 23.25 -6.21
N ILE A 293 -5.72 24.00 -5.39
CA ILE A 293 -6.20 25.25 -4.79
C ILE A 293 -6.57 26.28 -5.86
N ASN A 294 -5.80 26.33 -6.95
CA ASN A 294 -5.96 27.33 -8.00
C ASN A 294 -7.27 27.20 -8.78
N THR A 295 -7.74 25.97 -9.00
CA THR A 295 -8.94 25.67 -9.80
C THR A 295 -10.13 25.25 -8.94
N GLY A 296 -9.87 24.76 -7.73
CA GLY A 296 -10.86 24.14 -6.84
C GLY A 296 -11.20 22.69 -7.22
N HIS A 297 -10.54 22.12 -8.23
CA HIS A 297 -10.74 20.73 -8.62
C HIS A 297 -10.10 19.76 -7.64
N GLU A 298 -10.72 18.60 -7.49
CA GLU A 298 -10.17 17.43 -6.82
C GLU A 298 -9.73 16.44 -7.89
N ILE A 299 -8.70 15.65 -7.60
CA ILE A 299 -8.13 14.67 -8.53
C ILE A 299 -7.92 13.38 -7.75
N HIS A 300 -8.80 12.42 -8.01
CA HIS A 300 -8.81 11.10 -7.38
C HIS A 300 -8.26 10.05 -8.35
N PHE A 301 -8.10 8.83 -7.85
CA PHE A 301 -7.80 7.69 -8.71
C PHE A 301 -8.97 7.38 -9.66
N PRO A 302 -8.68 6.96 -10.90
CA PRO A 302 -9.69 6.29 -11.73
C PRO A 302 -10.21 5.04 -11.04
N GLY A 303 -11.46 4.67 -11.30
CA GLY A 303 -12.19 3.55 -10.71
C GLY A 303 -13.22 3.96 -9.65
N LEU A 304 -13.11 5.19 -9.12
CA LEU A 304 -13.89 5.61 -7.95
C LEU A 304 -15.08 6.52 -8.31
N TYR A 305 -14.95 7.33 -9.36
CA TYR A 305 -15.92 8.37 -9.69
C TYR A 305 -16.26 8.36 -11.18
N TYR A 306 -17.53 8.08 -11.48
CA TYR A 306 -18.03 7.98 -12.84
C TYR A 306 -19.02 9.10 -13.17
N GLU A 307 -19.03 9.51 -14.43
CA GLU A 307 -20.05 10.36 -15.01
C GLU A 307 -21.34 9.57 -15.30
N ASN A 308 -22.43 10.28 -15.62
CA ASN A 308 -23.72 9.65 -15.89
C ASN A 308 -23.72 8.71 -17.10
N ASP A 309 -22.76 8.86 -18.02
CA ASP A 309 -22.58 8.00 -19.18
C ASP A 309 -21.67 6.78 -18.90
N GLY A 310 -21.21 6.62 -17.66
CA GLY A 310 -20.33 5.55 -17.22
C GLY A 310 -18.85 5.78 -17.52
N SER A 311 -18.47 6.91 -18.12
CA SER A 311 -17.06 7.27 -18.27
C SER A 311 -16.45 7.64 -16.91
N ASP A 312 -15.18 7.29 -16.71
CA ASP A 312 -14.45 7.65 -15.50
C ASP A 312 -14.11 9.14 -15.52
N ARG A 313 -14.36 9.83 -14.42
CA ARG A 313 -14.14 11.29 -14.30
C ARG A 313 -12.67 11.66 -14.39
N TYR A 314 -11.77 10.82 -13.88
CA TYR A 314 -10.33 11.06 -13.75
C TYR A 314 -9.54 10.20 -14.73
N MET A 315 -10.14 9.90 -15.88
CA MET A 315 -9.48 9.32 -17.05
C MET A 315 -9.89 10.06 -18.33
N ASP A 316 -8.93 10.33 -19.21
CA ASP A 316 -9.22 10.95 -20.50
C ASP A 316 -9.90 9.95 -21.47
N SER A 317 -10.37 10.45 -22.62
CA SER A 317 -11.05 9.61 -23.62
C SER A 317 -10.19 8.51 -24.25
N ASN A 318 -8.87 8.55 -24.06
CA ASN A 318 -7.91 7.55 -24.53
C ASN A 318 -7.47 6.58 -23.42
N GLY A 319 -8.02 6.71 -22.21
CA GLY A 319 -7.65 5.89 -21.06
C GLY A 319 -6.46 6.44 -20.25
N PHE A 320 -6.06 7.70 -20.44
CA PHE A 320 -4.94 8.28 -19.69
C PHE A 320 -5.41 8.81 -18.32
N PRO A 321 -4.78 8.42 -17.20
CA PRO A 321 -5.21 8.80 -15.86
C PRO A 321 -4.60 10.12 -15.39
N TRP A 322 -5.16 10.73 -14.33
CA TRP A 322 -4.51 11.86 -13.62
C TRP A 322 -3.83 11.46 -12.29
N ALA A 323 -3.91 10.20 -11.88
CA ALA A 323 -3.26 9.67 -10.68
C ALA A 323 -2.69 8.26 -10.92
N LEU A 324 -1.52 7.97 -10.36
CA LEU A 324 -0.85 6.67 -10.42
C LEU A 324 -0.38 6.23 -9.03
N SER A 325 -0.48 4.93 -8.75
CA SER A 325 0.08 4.28 -7.56
C SER A 325 1.13 3.26 -8.00
N ILE A 326 2.35 3.39 -7.49
CA ILE A 326 3.47 2.49 -7.77
C ILE A 326 3.82 1.75 -6.47
N PRO A 327 3.88 0.41 -6.43
CA PRO A 327 3.85 -0.38 -5.20
C PRO A 327 5.24 -0.57 -4.58
N LYS A 328 6.10 0.43 -4.76
CA LYS A 328 7.51 0.42 -4.35
C LYS A 328 8.10 1.82 -4.42
N GLN A 329 9.38 1.92 -4.07
CA GLN A 329 10.17 3.10 -4.41
C GLN A 329 10.19 3.33 -5.93
N TRP A 330 10.00 4.59 -6.33
CA TRP A 330 9.87 4.97 -7.73
C TRP A 330 10.59 6.29 -8.00
N ASN A 331 11.20 6.40 -9.18
CA ASN A 331 11.87 7.61 -9.66
C ASN A 331 10.93 8.33 -10.64
N TRP A 332 10.33 9.44 -10.22
CA TRP A 332 9.41 10.17 -11.08
C TRP A 332 10.14 10.85 -12.25
N PRO A 333 9.49 11.05 -13.40
CA PRO A 333 10.06 11.80 -14.52
C PRO A 333 10.51 13.22 -14.15
N TYR A 334 11.53 13.74 -14.83
CA TYR A 334 11.89 15.15 -14.71
C TYR A 334 10.82 16.05 -15.32
N GLU A 335 10.80 17.31 -14.91
CA GLU A 335 9.87 18.32 -15.41
C GLU A 335 9.81 18.35 -16.95
N SER A 336 8.59 18.23 -17.48
CA SER A 336 8.25 18.20 -18.90
C SER A 336 8.81 17.02 -19.70
N GLU A 337 9.36 16.00 -19.03
CA GLU A 337 9.67 14.72 -19.65
C GLU A 337 8.50 13.77 -19.43
N THR A 338 7.72 13.52 -20.48
CA THR A 338 6.53 12.66 -20.40
C THR A 338 6.86 11.28 -19.79
N ILE A 339 5.87 10.72 -19.07
CA ILE A 339 5.97 9.40 -18.46
C ILE A 339 6.39 8.32 -19.47
N SER A 340 5.91 8.37 -20.71
CA SER A 340 6.28 7.39 -21.74
C SER A 340 7.74 7.49 -22.21
N LYS A 341 8.44 8.61 -22.01
CA LYS A 341 9.90 8.68 -22.26
C LYS A 341 10.68 8.05 -21.12
N ALA A 342 10.26 8.34 -19.89
CA ALA A 342 10.87 7.82 -18.68
C ALA A 342 10.58 6.32 -18.49
N TYR A 343 9.40 5.86 -18.90
CA TYR A 343 8.91 4.51 -18.75
C TYR A 343 8.25 4.05 -20.06
N PRO A 344 9.02 3.52 -21.02
CA PRO A 344 8.53 3.20 -22.37
C PRO A 344 7.38 2.18 -22.43
N ASP A 345 7.26 1.33 -21.41
CA ASP A 345 6.21 0.31 -21.33
C ASP A 345 4.89 0.83 -20.74
N PHE A 346 4.86 2.04 -20.17
CA PHE A 346 3.67 2.64 -19.55
C PHE A 346 2.49 2.69 -20.53
N GLN A 347 2.75 3.04 -21.79
CA GLN A 347 1.69 3.15 -22.79
C GLN A 347 1.02 1.81 -23.11
N ALA A 348 1.79 0.73 -23.19
CA ALA A 348 1.23 -0.60 -23.38
C ALA A 348 0.40 -1.03 -22.16
N TRP A 349 0.86 -0.69 -20.96
CA TRP A 349 0.14 -0.97 -19.72
C TRP A 349 -1.22 -0.28 -19.64
N TYR A 350 -1.31 1.04 -19.78
CA TYR A 350 -2.60 1.70 -19.62
C TYR A 350 -3.58 1.41 -20.76
N LEU A 351 -3.09 1.26 -22.00
CA LEU A 351 -3.95 0.92 -23.16
C LEU A 351 -4.48 -0.51 -23.10
N SER A 352 -3.76 -1.42 -22.44
CA SER A 352 -4.22 -2.80 -22.22
C SER A 352 -5.09 -2.95 -20.98
N MET A 353 -5.41 -1.85 -20.28
CA MET A 353 -6.09 -1.90 -18.98
C MET A 353 -5.35 -2.85 -18.02
N GLY A 354 -4.03 -2.66 -17.92
CA GLY A 354 -3.16 -3.35 -16.95
C GLY A 354 -2.80 -4.80 -17.32
N GLN A 355 -3.42 -5.38 -18.35
CA GLN A 355 -3.23 -6.77 -18.75
C GLN A 355 -1.84 -7.05 -19.34
N GLU A 356 -1.19 -6.04 -19.90
CA GLU A 356 0.18 -6.13 -20.39
C GLU A 356 1.10 -5.21 -19.58
N LYS A 357 2.34 -5.63 -19.36
CA LYS A 357 3.37 -4.80 -18.72
C LYS A 357 2.98 -4.31 -17.31
N SER A 358 2.34 -5.14 -16.49
CA SER A 358 1.96 -4.84 -15.10
C SER A 358 3.12 -4.36 -14.22
N ASP A 359 4.34 -4.70 -14.60
CA ASP A 359 5.61 -4.31 -13.98
C ASP A 359 6.35 -3.17 -14.72
N TRP A 360 5.64 -2.36 -15.53
CA TRP A 360 6.24 -1.31 -16.39
C TRP A 360 7.20 -0.37 -15.65
N TYR A 361 6.91 -0.09 -14.37
CA TYR A 361 7.69 0.77 -13.49
C TYR A 361 9.08 0.21 -13.13
N ASN A 362 9.34 -1.06 -13.45
CA ASN A 362 10.66 -1.69 -13.30
C ASN A 362 11.63 -1.36 -14.44
N ARG A 363 11.14 -0.78 -15.55
CA ARG A 363 11.91 -0.52 -16.76
C ARG A 363 12.03 0.98 -17.06
N ALA A 364 12.67 1.70 -16.14
CA ALA A 364 12.95 3.12 -16.29
C ALA A 364 14.06 3.39 -17.32
N ASN A 365 13.97 4.54 -18.00
CA ASN A 365 15.07 5.20 -18.67
C ASN A 365 15.58 6.34 -17.77
N ASP A 366 16.64 6.05 -17.02
CA ASP A 366 17.20 6.93 -16.01
C ASP A 366 17.69 8.30 -16.53
N THR A 367 17.81 8.47 -17.85
CA THR A 367 18.11 9.78 -18.46
C THR A 367 16.97 10.80 -18.25
N TYR A 368 15.76 10.29 -18.00
CA TYR A 368 14.53 11.08 -17.90
C TYR A 368 13.89 11.05 -16.51
N THR A 369 14.46 10.34 -15.54
CA THR A 369 13.89 10.23 -14.18
C THR A 369 14.74 10.95 -13.13
N PHE A 370 14.06 11.54 -12.16
CA PHE A 370 14.65 12.13 -10.98
C PHE A 370 15.09 11.03 -10.00
N PRO A 371 16.37 10.99 -9.60
CA PRO A 371 16.87 9.93 -8.73
C PRO A 371 16.39 10.14 -7.29
N TYR A 372 15.41 9.35 -6.86
CA TYR A 372 15.02 9.24 -5.47
C TYR A 372 15.74 8.05 -4.85
N VAL A 373 16.69 8.33 -3.95
CA VAL A 373 17.46 7.31 -3.23
C VAL A 373 17.46 7.69 -1.75
N THR A 374 16.85 6.86 -0.92
CA THR A 374 16.96 6.97 0.55
C THR A 374 18.25 6.30 1.01
N GLU A 375 18.77 6.66 2.19
CA GLU A 375 19.96 6.01 2.77
C GLU A 375 19.77 4.48 2.93
N GLY A 376 18.55 4.05 3.27
CA GLY A 376 18.16 2.64 3.35
C GLY A 376 18.16 1.93 1.99
N ALA A 377 17.67 2.61 0.94
CA ALA A 377 17.67 2.11 -0.43
C ALA A 377 19.09 1.98 -1.01
N LEU A 378 20.00 2.90 -0.67
CA LEU A 378 21.41 2.77 -1.04
C LEU A 378 22.04 1.55 -0.37
N ALA A 379 21.74 1.29 0.92
CA ALA A 379 22.20 0.10 1.62
C ALA A 379 21.62 -1.19 1.03
N ALA A 380 20.34 -1.21 0.66
CA ALA A 380 19.68 -2.34 0.00
C ALA A 380 20.24 -2.58 -1.41
N TYR A 381 20.43 -1.53 -2.21
CA TYR A 381 21.03 -1.57 -3.54
C TYR A 381 22.48 -2.10 -3.50
N ILE A 382 23.26 -1.64 -2.52
CA ILE A 382 24.61 -2.17 -2.28
C ILE A 382 24.54 -3.67 -1.92
N ARG A 383 23.63 -4.09 -1.03
CA ARG A 383 23.44 -5.50 -0.66
C ARG A 383 23.04 -6.38 -1.84
N ALA A 384 22.08 -5.93 -2.67
CA ALA A 384 21.62 -6.64 -3.86
C ALA A 384 22.75 -6.78 -4.92
N GLY A 385 23.56 -5.73 -5.10
CA GLY A 385 24.74 -5.78 -5.99
C GLY A 385 25.78 -6.83 -5.56
N PHE A 386 25.95 -7.05 -4.25
CA PHE A 386 26.82 -8.10 -3.71
C PHE A 386 26.25 -9.52 -3.92
N GLN A 387 24.93 -9.71 -3.75
CA GLN A 387 24.29 -11.01 -3.94
C GLN A 387 24.31 -11.47 -5.41
N ASN A 388 24.16 -10.53 -6.36
CA ASN A 388 24.20 -10.82 -7.80
C ASN A 388 25.61 -10.80 -8.42
N GLY A 389 26.67 -10.68 -7.59
CA GLY A 389 28.07 -10.79 -8.03
C GLY A 389 28.58 -9.65 -8.93
N SER A 390 27.88 -8.52 -9.02
CA SER A 390 28.28 -7.41 -9.88
C SER A 390 29.02 -6.33 -9.10
N ILE A 391 30.35 -6.50 -8.98
CA ILE A 391 31.28 -5.56 -8.34
C ILE A 391 31.20 -4.14 -8.94
N LEU A 392 30.81 -4.00 -10.20
CA LEU A 392 30.72 -2.71 -10.90
C LEU A 392 29.59 -1.82 -10.36
N TRP A 393 28.43 -2.38 -10.01
CA TRP A 393 27.31 -1.62 -9.46
C TRP A 393 27.59 -1.19 -8.01
N SER A 394 28.25 -2.05 -7.22
CA SER A 394 28.71 -1.72 -5.87
C SER A 394 29.74 -0.58 -5.88
N LEU A 395 30.65 -0.54 -6.85
CA LEU A 395 31.65 0.54 -7.00
C LEU A 395 31.02 1.85 -7.46
N LEU A 396 29.98 1.82 -8.30
CA LEU A 396 29.23 3.01 -8.71
C LEU A 396 28.48 3.64 -7.52
N ALA A 397 27.83 2.81 -6.70
CA ALA A 397 27.14 3.24 -5.47
C ALA A 397 28.11 3.81 -4.43
N LEU A 398 29.29 3.19 -4.25
CA LEU A 398 30.36 3.71 -3.39
C LEU A 398 30.95 5.02 -3.93
N GLY A 399 31.02 5.19 -5.25
CA GLY A 399 31.46 6.44 -5.89
C GLY A 399 30.50 7.61 -5.62
N ILE A 400 29.19 7.36 -5.67
CA ILE A 400 28.15 8.34 -5.33
C ILE A 400 28.22 8.69 -3.82
N ALA A 401 28.33 7.70 -2.94
CA ALA A 401 28.49 7.92 -1.50
C ALA A 401 29.78 8.71 -1.15
N GLY A 402 30.89 8.43 -1.85
CA GLY A 402 32.14 9.15 -1.70
C GLY A 402 32.06 10.62 -2.12
N LEU A 403 31.26 10.94 -3.14
CA LEU A 403 31.01 12.32 -3.56
C LEU A 403 30.14 13.08 -2.55
N PHE A 404 29.15 12.42 -1.94
CA PHE A 404 28.36 13.00 -0.83
C PHE A 404 29.22 13.28 0.41
N ALA A 405 30.10 12.35 0.80
CA ALA A 405 31.01 12.55 1.93
C ALA A 405 31.99 13.72 1.72
N LEU A 406 32.49 13.90 0.48
CA LEU A 406 33.35 15.03 0.09
C LEU A 406 32.59 16.37 0.10
N PHE A 407 31.32 16.38 -0.28
CA PHE A 407 30.47 17.58 -0.26
C PHE A 407 30.22 18.07 1.17
N PHE A 408 29.87 17.17 2.10
CA PHE A 408 29.68 17.52 3.53
C PHE A 408 30.98 17.88 4.25
N TYR A 409 32.12 17.25 3.89
CA TYR A 409 33.41 17.63 4.46
C TYR A 409 33.82 19.05 4.06
N ARG A 410 33.50 19.46 2.82
CA ARG A 410 33.80 20.79 2.30
C ARG A 410 32.87 21.88 2.84
N GLU A 411 31.62 21.55 3.16
CA GLU A 411 30.70 22.49 3.85
C GLU A 411 31.07 22.71 5.32
N ARG A 412 31.62 21.70 6.01
CA ARG A 412 32.15 21.85 7.38
C ARG A 412 33.41 22.73 7.42
N SER A 413 34.33 22.59 6.47
CA SER A 413 35.57 23.39 6.46
C SER A 413 35.34 24.87 6.15
N HIS A 414 34.22 25.23 5.52
CA HIS A 414 33.84 26.63 5.26
C HIS A 414 33.09 27.30 6.42
N LYS A 415 32.70 26.56 7.47
CA LYS A 415 32.12 27.13 8.71
C LYS A 415 33.15 27.34 9.83
N GLU A 416 34.42 26.95 9.62
CA GLU A 416 35.52 27.11 10.59
C GLU A 416 36.63 28.06 10.11
N GLN A 417 36.33 28.98 9.18
CA GLN A 417 37.24 30.09 8.81
C GLN A 417 36.63 31.46 9.04
#